data_AF-A0A355CA42-F1
#
_entry.id   AF-A0A355CA42-F1
#
_cell.length_a   1.000
_cell.length_b   1.000
_cell.length_c   1.000
_cell.angle_alpha   90.00
_cell.angle_beta   90.00
_cell.angle_gamma   90.00
#
_symmetry.space_group_name_H-M   'P 1'
#
loop_
_entity.id
_entity.type
_entity.pdbx_description
1 polymer ?
#
loop_
_entity_poly.entity_id
_entity_poly.type
_entity_poly.pdbx_seq_one_letter_code
_entity_poly.pdbx_strand_id
1 'polypeptide(L)' 'PVKNTAYSACFRREAGSYGKDVRGLNRLHQFDKVEIVCIDKPENSYQRLDEMV' A
#
# COMPACT_ATOMS: atom_id res chain seq x y z
N PRO A 1 -7.69 4.75 18.45
CA PRO A 1 -7.34 4.73 17.02
C PRO A 1 -8.16 5.69 16.14
N VAL A 2 -7.47 6.45 15.29
CA VAL A 2 -8.04 7.10 14.10
C VAL A 2 -7.82 6.15 12.93
N LYS A 3 -8.90 5.77 12.22
CA LYS A 3 -8.87 4.84 11.09
C LYS A 3 -9.29 5.59 9.82
N ASN A 4 -8.42 5.67 8.84
CA ASN A 4 -8.64 6.35 7.57
C ASN A 4 -8.54 5.39 6.40
N THR A 5 -9.26 5.70 5.32
CA THR A 5 -9.13 5.02 4.03
C THR A 5 -9.10 6.05 2.90
N ALA A 6 -8.39 5.74 1.82
CA ALA A 6 -8.33 6.59 0.64
C ALA A 6 -8.14 5.76 -0.62
N TYR A 7 -8.83 6.17 -1.68
CA TYR A 7 -8.59 5.71 -3.05
C TYR A 7 -7.72 6.74 -3.77
N SER A 8 -6.60 6.32 -4.34
CA SER A 8 -5.73 7.21 -5.10
C SER A 8 -4.89 6.48 -6.16
N ALA A 9 -4.52 7.22 -7.21
CA ALA A 9 -3.50 6.80 -8.15
C ALA A 9 -2.11 6.84 -7.48
N CYS A 10 -1.37 5.74 -7.58
CA CYS A 10 -0.03 5.56 -7.04
C CYS A 10 1.00 5.56 -8.16
N PHE A 11 2.04 6.40 -8.02
CA PHE A 11 3.10 6.53 -9.02
C PHE A 11 4.41 5.95 -8.51
N ARG A 12 4.99 4.97 -9.23
CA ARG A 12 6.26 4.32 -8.86
C ARG A 12 7.25 4.31 -10.02
N ARG A 13 8.52 4.61 -9.73
CA ARG A 13 9.59 4.63 -10.74
C ARG A 13 9.95 3.25 -11.27
N GLU A 14 9.66 2.18 -10.52
CA GLU A 14 9.99 0.78 -10.87
C GLU A 14 11.46 0.60 -11.34
N ALA A 15 12.38 1.39 -10.79
CA ALA A 15 13.79 1.28 -11.12
C ALA A 15 14.35 -0.06 -10.63
N GLY A 16 15.03 -0.81 -11.51
CA GLY A 16 15.59 -2.13 -11.20
C GLY A 16 14.66 -3.33 -11.48
N SER A 17 13.48 -3.12 -12.09
CA SER A 17 12.55 -4.21 -12.43
C SER A 17 12.68 -4.74 -13.87
N TYR A 18 13.84 -4.56 -14.51
CA TYR A 18 14.05 -4.94 -15.91
C TYR A 18 13.77 -6.44 -16.13
N GLY A 19 12.85 -6.75 -17.05
CA GLY A 19 12.47 -8.13 -17.38
C GLY A 19 11.51 -8.80 -16.39
N LYS A 20 11.17 -8.18 -15.26
CA LYS A 20 10.24 -8.72 -14.26
C LYS A 20 8.84 -8.15 -14.45
N ASP A 21 7.83 -9.04 -14.51
CA ASP A 21 6.40 -8.69 -14.60
C ASP A 21 6.02 -7.76 -15.76
N VAL A 22 6.73 -7.89 -16.89
CA VAL A 22 6.61 -6.98 -18.06
C VAL A 22 5.30 -7.11 -18.85
N ARG A 23 4.47 -8.11 -18.56
CA ARG A 23 3.16 -8.33 -19.21
C ARG A 23 2.05 -8.26 -18.17
N GLY A 24 0.97 -7.56 -18.52
CA GLY A 24 -0.21 -7.42 -17.68
C GLY A 24 -0.12 -6.21 -16.75
N LEU A 25 -0.97 -6.22 -15.71
CA LEU A 25 -1.15 -5.10 -14.79
C LEU A 25 -0.44 -5.30 -13.44
N ASN A 26 0.40 -6.33 -13.33
CA ASN A 26 1.08 -6.69 -12.08
C ASN A 26 2.13 -5.66 -11.67
N ARG A 27 2.71 -4.92 -12.62
CA ARG A 27 3.72 -3.89 -12.37
C ARG A 27 3.57 -2.75 -13.37
N LEU A 28 3.22 -1.57 -12.87
CA LEU A 28 2.97 -0.37 -13.67
C LEU A 28 3.58 0.85 -12.98
N HIS A 29 3.93 1.85 -13.78
CA HIS A 29 4.34 3.16 -13.23
C HIS A 29 3.19 3.90 -12.54
N GLN A 30 1.95 3.58 -12.92
CA GLN A 30 0.74 4.10 -12.33
C GLN A 30 -0.24 2.94 -12.08
N PHE A 31 -0.78 2.86 -10.87
CA PHE A 31 -1.84 1.92 -10.52
C PHE A 31 -2.74 2.53 -9.44
N ASP A 32 -3.99 2.09 -9.35
CA ASP A 32 -4.92 2.55 -8.32
C ASP A 32 -4.83 1.68 -7.06
N LYS A 33 -4.99 2.30 -5.89
CA LYS A 33 -4.93 1.62 -4.60
C LYS A 33 -6.01 2.17 -3.66
N VAL A 34 -6.64 1.26 -2.92
CA VAL A 34 -7.39 1.60 -1.69
C VAL A 34 -6.46 1.35 -0.51
N GLU A 35 -6.03 2.41 0.17
CA GLU A 35 -5.15 2.32 1.33
C GLU A 35 -5.94 2.35 2.64
N ILE A 36 -5.40 1.67 3.65
CA ILE A 36 -5.83 1.75 5.05
C ILE A 36 -4.70 2.38 5.87
N VAL A 37 -5.00 3.40 6.67
CA VAL A 37 -4.06 4.03 7.61
C VAL A 37 -4.70 4.05 9.00
N CYS A 38 -4.00 3.54 10.00
CA CYS A 38 -4.44 3.57 11.40
C CYS A 38 -3.41 4.31 12.27
N ILE A 39 -3.85 5.38 12.93
CA ILE A 39 -3.06 6.13 13.91
C ILE A 39 -3.57 5.73 15.29
N ASP A 40 -2.72 5.11 16.10
CA ASP A 40 -3.05 4.69 17.46
C ASP A 40 -1.87 4.88 18.40
N LYS A 41 -2.08 4.60 19.68
CA LYS A 41 -1.01 4.63 20.68
C LYS A 41 0.08 3.57 20.38
N PRO A 42 1.36 3.84 20.70
CA PRO A 42 2.46 2.90 20.45
C PRO A 42 2.22 1.49 21.02
N GLU A 43 1.65 1.41 22.22
CA GLU A 43 1.35 0.14 22.92
C GLU A 43 0.42 -0.78 22.13
N ASN A 44 -0.44 -0.22 21.27
CA ASN A 44 -1.43 -0.97 20.50
C ASN A 44 -0.94 -1.35 19.09
N SER A 45 0.28 -0.95 18.70
CA SER A 45 0.77 -1.07 17.31
C SER A 45 0.68 -2.49 16.74
N TYR A 46 1.11 -3.51 17.48
CA TYR A 46 1.05 -4.91 17.04
C TYR A 46 -0.38 -5.43 16.91
N GLN A 47 -1.24 -5.15 17.90
CA GLN A 47 -2.66 -5.51 17.81
C GLN A 47 -3.32 -4.87 16.58
N ARG A 48 -2.96 -3.61 16.27
CA ARG A 48 -3.51 -2.92 15.08
C ARG A 48 -2.96 -3.51 13.78
N LEU A 49 -1.70 -3.94 13.75
CA LEU A 49 -1.13 -4.64 12.60
C LEU A 49 -1.93 -5.93 12.32
N ASP A 50 -2.18 -6.75 13.34
CA ASP A 50 -2.94 -7.99 13.19
C ASP A 50 -4.38 -7.76 12.72
N GLU A 51 -5.00 -6.63 13.10
CA GLU A 51 -6.34 -6.26 12.62
C GLU A 51 -6.38 -5.74 11.16
N MET A 52 -5.24 -5.32 10.59
CA MET A 52 -5.16 -4.72 9.25
C MET A 52 -4.73 -5.71 8.15
N VAL A 53 -4.25 -6.89 8.53
CA VAL A 53 -3.84 -7.98 7.63
C VAL A 53 -5.04 -8.86 7.28
#